data_AF-A0A2W7A5T7-F1
#
_entry.id   AF-A0A2W7A5T7-F1
#
_cell.length_a   1.000
_cell.length_b   1.000
_cell.length_c   1.000
_cell.angle_alpha   90.00
_cell.angle_beta   90.00
_cell.angle_gamma   90.00
#
_symmetry.space_group_name_H-M   'P 1'
#
loop_
_entity.id
_entity.type
_entity.pdbx_description
1 polymer ?
#
loop_
_entity_poly.entity_id
_entity_poly.type
_entity_poly.pdbx_seq_one_letter_code
_entity_poly.pdbx_strand_id
1 'polypeptide(L)' 'MRMKHAVLVFVVGLLVSLVGVLFKITHWSFSGFSANQLLLIGTTLEVVGGVLILYKLFTHKK' A
#
# COMPACT_ATOMS: atom_id res chain seq x y z
N MET A 1 16.59 -8.26 1.45
CA MET A 1 15.24 -8.20 2.08
C MET A 1 14.82 -9.57 2.60
N ARG A 2 14.69 -9.79 3.92
CA ARG A 2 13.95 -10.98 4.41
C ARG A 2 12.48 -10.83 3.96
N MET A 3 11.74 -11.93 3.72
CA MET A 3 10.33 -11.84 3.25
C MET A 3 9.50 -10.91 4.15
N LYS A 4 9.82 -10.89 5.45
CA LYS A 4 9.29 -9.98 6.46
C LYS A 4 9.25 -8.51 6.03
N HIS A 5 10.24 -8.02 5.28
CA HIS A 5 10.30 -6.61 4.86
C HIS A 5 9.32 -6.32 3.71
N ALA A 6 9.19 -7.24 2.75
CA ALA A 6 8.24 -7.11 1.65
C ALA A 6 6.79 -7.18 2.17
N VAL A 7 6.53 -8.09 3.12
CA VAL A 7 5.24 -8.18 3.81
C VAL A 7 4.94 -6.91 4.61
N LEU A 8 5.93 -6.34 5.30
CA LEU A 8 5.73 -5.10 6.07
C LEU A 8 5.37 -3.93 5.15
N VAL A 9 6.04 -3.77 4.01
CA VAL A 9 5.71 -2.73 3.02
C VAL A 9 4.29 -2.92 2.48
N PHE A 10 3.89 -4.16 2.18
CA PHE A 10 2.54 -4.47 1.72
C PHE A 10 1.47 -4.13 2.79
N VAL A 11 1.69 -4.53 4.04
CA VAL A 11 0.77 -4.25 5.16
C VAL A 11 0.64 -2.75 5.42
N VAL A 12 1.74 -2.00 5.38
CA VAL A 12 1.71 -0.54 5.53
C VAL A 12 0.94 0.11 4.36
N GLY A 13 1.16 -0.34 3.13
CA GLY A 13 0.41 0.12 1.96
C GLY A 13 -1.09 -0.13 2.09
N LEU A 14 -1.47 -1.32 2.55
CA LEU A 14 -2.87 -1.70 2.78
C LEU A 14 -3.52 -0.82 3.86
N LEU A 15 -2.83 -0.56 4.97
CA LEU A 15 -3.33 0.34 6.01
C LEU A 15 -3.54 1.77 5.49
N VAL A 16 -2.60 2.30 4.70
CA VAL A 16 -2.73 3.63 4.08
C VAL A 16 -3.87 3.65 3.06
N SER A 17 -4.02 2.60 2.24
CA SER A 17 -5.15 2.43 1.32
C SER A 17 -6.49 2.43 2.07
N LEU A 18 -6.60 1.71 3.20
CA LEU A 18 -7.81 1.67 4.02
C LEU A 18 -8.18 3.07 4.55
N VAL A 19 -7.21 3.82 5.05
CA VAL A 19 -7.44 5.22 5.47
C VAL A 19 -7.86 6.09 4.28
N GLY A 20 -7.23 5.91 3.11
CA GLY A 20 -7.61 6.58 1.87
C GLY A 20 -9.06 6.30 1.45
N VAL A 21 -9.50 5.04 1.53
CA VAL A 21 -10.88 4.64 1.19
C VAL A 21 -11.86 5.27 2.18
N LEU A 22 -11.54 5.22 3.48
CA LEU A 22 -12.37 5.83 4.52
C LEU A 22 -12.55 7.33 4.28
N PHE A 23 -11.46 8.06 4.00
CA PHE A 23 -11.52 9.49 3.69
C PHE A 23 -12.35 9.79 2.41
N LYS A 24 -12.30 8.89 1.41
CA LYS A 24 -13.08 9.04 0.19
C LYS A 24 -14.57 8.84 0.43
N ILE A 25 -14.95 7.88 1.28
CA ILE A 25 -16.36 7.59 1.61
C ILE A 25 -16.95 8.65 2.53
N THR A 26 -16.19 9.12 3.53
CA THR A 26 -16.66 10.13 4.48
C THR A 26 -16.63 11.55 3.91
N HIS A 27 -16.18 11.73 2.65
CA HIS A 27 -15.96 13.03 2.01
C HIS A 27 -15.10 13.99 2.84
N TRP A 28 -14.28 13.46 3.75
CA TRP A 28 -13.40 14.26 4.58
C TRP A 28 -12.29 14.86 3.72
N SER A 29 -12.43 16.15 3.44
CA SER A 29 -11.44 16.94 2.74
C SER A 29 -10.58 17.65 3.78
N PHE A 30 -9.46 17.04 4.15
CA PHE A 30 -8.54 17.65 5.11
C PHE A 30 -7.65 18.64 4.36
N SER A 31 -7.96 19.94 4.46
CA SER A 31 -7.09 21.08 4.08
C SER A 31 -6.21 20.86 2.83
N GLY A 32 -6.82 20.58 1.67
CA GLY A 32 -6.12 20.45 0.39
C GLY A 32 -5.54 19.07 0.06
N PHE A 33 -5.55 18.12 1.01
CA PHE A 33 -5.26 16.73 0.72
C PHE A 33 -6.53 16.02 0.23
N SER A 34 -6.54 15.66 -1.06
CA SER A 34 -7.63 14.88 -1.62
C SER A 34 -7.52 13.42 -1.18
N ALA A 35 -8.65 12.81 -0.81
CA ALA A 35 -8.71 11.37 -0.53
C ALA A 35 -8.15 10.52 -1.69
N ASN A 36 -8.25 11.01 -2.93
CA ASN A 36 -7.67 10.33 -4.09
C ASN A 36 -6.14 10.31 -4.07
N GLN A 37 -5.48 11.35 -3.53
CA GLN A 37 -4.01 11.37 -3.40
C GLN A 37 -3.55 10.36 -2.35
N LEU A 38 -4.25 10.30 -1.21
CA LEU A 38 -3.94 9.33 -0.15
C LEU A 38 -4.14 7.89 -0.64
N LEU A 39 -5.22 7.64 -1.38
CA LEU A 39 -5.48 6.36 -2.04
C LEU A 39 -4.41 6.00 -3.04
N LEU A 40 -3.98 6.94 -3.88
CA LEU A 40 -2.94 6.71 -4.89
C LEU A 40 -1.62 6.28 -4.22
N ILE A 41 -1.24 6.95 -3.14
CA ILE A 41 -0.03 6.63 -2.37
C ILE A 41 -0.16 5.25 -1.70
N GLY A 42 -1.29 4.96 -1.06
CA GLY A 42 -1.54 3.66 -0.44
C GLY A 42 -1.48 2.50 -1.44
N THR A 43 -2.19 2.65 -2.56
CA THR A 43 -2.23 1.61 -3.61
C THR A 43 -0.90 1.44 -4.33
N THR A 44 -0.15 2.51 -4.58
CA THR A 44 1.21 2.36 -5.15
C THR A 44 2.14 1.62 -4.19
N LEU A 45 2.09 1.91 -2.89
CA LEU A 45 2.88 1.18 -1.89
C LEU A 45 2.47 -0.30 -1.81
N GLU A 46 1.17 -0.57 -1.87
CA GLU A 46 0.60 -1.92 -1.84
C GLU A 46 1.00 -2.72 -3.09
N VAL A 47 0.95 -2.12 -4.28
CA VAL A 47 1.40 -2.74 -5.53
C VAL A 47 2.91 -3.01 -5.48
N VAL A 48 3.73 -2.05 -5.03
CA VAL A 48 5.17 -2.27 -4.89
C VAL A 48 5.47 -3.39 -3.89
N GLY A 49 4.78 -3.42 -2.75
CA GLY A 49 4.88 -4.49 -1.76
C GLY A 49 4.50 -5.85 -2.33
N GLY A 50 3.38 -5.92 -3.06
CA GLY A 50 2.89 -7.13 -3.72
C GLY A 50 3.85 -7.65 -4.80
N VAL A 51 4.37 -6.76 -5.64
CA VAL A 51 5.38 -7.09 -6.67
C VAL A 51 6.66 -7.59 -6.01
N LEU A 52 7.12 -6.99 -4.91
CA LEU A 52 8.29 -7.47 -4.17
C LEU A 52 8.07 -8.84 -3.54
N ILE A 53 6.87 -9.12 -3.04
CA ILE A 53 6.50 -10.45 -2.53
C ILE A 53 6.51 -11.48 -3.67
N LEU A 54 5.87 -11.17 -4.80
CA LEU A 54 5.82 -12.04 -5.97
C LEU A 54 7.22 -12.30 -6.53
N TYR A 55 8.01 -11.24 -6.76
CA TYR A 55 9.39 -11.35 -7.19
C TYR A 55 10.16 -12.29 -6.27
N LYS A 56 10.01 -12.11 -4.96
CA LYS A 56 10.71 -12.95 -4.00
C LYS A 56 10.21 -14.39 -4.00
N LEU A 57 8.92 -14.64 -4.20
CA LEU A 57 8.35 -15.97 -4.30
C LEU A 57 8.89 -16.73 -5.52
N PHE A 58 8.98 -16.08 -6.67
CA PHE A 58 9.48 -16.69 -7.92
C PHE A 58 11.01 -16.75 -8.00
N THR A 59 11.72 -15.81 -7.38
CA THR A 59 13.19 -15.77 -7.34
C THR A 59 13.77 -16.60 -6.17
N HIS A 60 12.95 -17.08 -5.22
CA HIS A 60 13.41 -18.06 -4.24
C HIS A 60 13.60 -19.42 -4.92
N LYS A 61 14.78 -19.62 -5.52
CA LYS A 61 15.32 -20.97 -5.69
C LYS A 61 15.61 -21.53 -4.31
N LYS A 62 15.17 -22.78 -4.08
CA LYS A 62 15.50 -23.61 -2.91
C LYS A 62 16.96 -23.47 -2.52
#